data_AF-A0A963VPH3-F1
#
_entry.id   AF-A0A963VPH3-F1
#
_cell.length_a   1.000
_cell.length_b   1.000
_cell.length_c   1.000
_cell.angle_alpha   90.00
_cell.angle_beta   90.00
_cell.angle_gamma   90.00
#
_symmetry.space_group_name_H-M   'P 1'
#
loop_
_entity.id
_entity.type
_entity.pdbx_description
1 polymer ?
#
loop_
_entity_poly.entity_id
_entity_poly.type
_entity_poly.pdbx_seq_one_letter_code
_entity_poly.pdbx_strand_id
1 'polypeptide(L)'
;GTRSRTDISVAQDRNPPFMLMSDGSVRNGYTVKLRNMESRPRQMEIAIAGIPGARMWTDDMPHQNAASTIRRTIAADAVENLRAYVIAPRGTASGHVTFNLRSLDEKGESDSSETRFEAPEAQ
;
A
#
# COMPACT_ATOMS: atom_id res chain seq x y z
N GLY A 1 9.91 -22.65 9.18
CA GLY A 1 9.21 -21.47 8.63
C GLY A 1 10.14 -20.29 8.74
N THR A 2 10.52 -19.71 7.61
CA THR A 2 11.41 -18.54 7.56
C THR A 2 10.70 -17.40 8.27
N ARG A 3 11.18 -17.01 9.46
CA ARG A 3 10.64 -15.87 10.19
C ARG A 3 11.14 -14.62 9.50
N SER A 4 10.36 -14.09 8.55
CA SER A 4 10.66 -12.82 7.90
C SER A 4 10.84 -11.75 8.97
N ARG A 5 11.95 -11.01 8.92
CA ARG A 5 12.21 -9.88 9.85
C ARG A 5 11.57 -8.59 9.36
N THR A 6 10.69 -8.71 8.38
CA THR A 6 9.94 -7.66 7.70
C THR A 6 8.48 -8.04 7.77
N ASP A 7 7.62 -7.09 8.14
CA ASP A 7 6.17 -7.32 8.25
C ASP A 7 5.41 -6.12 7.69
N ILE A 8 4.32 -6.40 6.99
CA ILE A 8 3.36 -5.40 6.51
C ILE A 8 1.96 -5.71 7.02
N SER A 9 1.34 -4.71 7.63
CA SER A 9 -0.06 -4.79 8.06
C SER A 9 -0.85 -3.64 7.45
N VAL A 10 -1.96 -3.96 6.77
CA VAL A 10 -2.80 -2.96 6.10
C VAL A 10 -4.22 -2.99 6.64
N ALA A 11 -4.75 -1.82 6.96
CA ALA A 11 -6.14 -1.64 7.35
C ALA A 11 -6.79 -0.57 6.47
N GLN A 12 -7.88 -0.94 5.80
CA GLN A 12 -8.68 0.00 5.02
C GLN A 12 -9.39 1.02 5.93
N ASP A 13 -9.39 2.27 5.49
CA ASP A 13 -10.24 3.31 6.05
C ASP A 13 -11.69 3.12 5.57
N ARG A 14 -12.61 2.97 6.51
CA ARG A 14 -14.01 2.64 6.22
C ARG A 14 -14.94 3.84 6.27
N ASN A 15 -14.46 5.04 6.55
CA ASN A 15 -15.31 6.23 6.67
C ASN A 15 -14.64 7.49 6.08
N PRO A 16 -14.89 7.84 4.80
CA PRO A 16 -15.75 7.14 3.84
C PRO A 16 -15.08 5.86 3.27
N PRO A 17 -15.87 4.85 2.82
CA PRO A 17 -15.32 3.60 2.27
C PRO A 17 -14.53 3.81 0.97
N PHE A 18 -14.95 4.78 0.16
CA PHE A 18 -14.23 5.24 -1.02
C PHE A 18 -14.58 6.71 -1.31
N MET A 19 -13.78 7.35 -2.15
CA MET A 19 -14.05 8.68 -2.69
C MET A 19 -14.05 8.63 -4.21
N LEU A 20 -15.13 9.06 -4.83
CA LEU A 20 -15.21 9.24 -6.28
C LEU A 20 -14.59 10.58 -6.64
N MET A 21 -13.62 10.55 -7.55
CA MET A 21 -12.93 11.72 -8.07
C MET A 21 -13.71 12.32 -9.24
N SER A 22 -13.40 13.57 -9.61
CA SER A 22 -14.10 14.28 -10.69
C SER A 22 -13.90 13.66 -12.07
N ASP A 23 -12.78 12.98 -12.30
CA ASP A 23 -12.48 12.22 -13.52
C ASP A 23 -13.15 10.83 -13.54
N GLY A 24 -13.89 10.48 -12.48
CA GLY A 24 -14.56 9.20 -12.29
C GLY A 24 -13.66 8.09 -11.75
N SER A 25 -12.39 8.39 -11.44
CA SER A 25 -11.52 7.46 -10.71
C SER A 25 -11.97 7.30 -9.26
N VAL A 26 -11.63 6.16 -8.66
CA VAL A 26 -12.06 5.81 -7.29
C VAL A 26 -10.84 5.75 -6.39
N ARG A 27 -10.89 6.44 -5.25
CA ARG A 27 -9.83 6.46 -4.25
C ARG A 27 -10.25 5.80 -2.95
N ASN A 28 -9.43 4.87 -2.47
CA ASN A 28 -9.53 4.25 -1.15
C ASN A 28 -8.37 4.71 -0.26
N GLY A 29 -8.63 4.85 1.04
CA GLY A 29 -7.60 5.15 2.04
C GLY A 29 -7.23 3.91 2.83
N TYR A 30 -5.95 3.79 3.19
CA TYR A 30 -5.41 2.68 3.96
C TYR A 30 -4.41 3.18 5.00
N THR A 31 -4.45 2.60 6.19
CA THR A 31 -3.37 2.70 7.17
C THR A 31 -2.44 1.52 6.94
N VAL A 32 -1.19 1.81 6.58
CA VAL A 32 -0.15 0.80 6.35
C VAL A 32 0.84 0.89 7.50
N LYS A 33 1.10 -0.24 8.15
CA LYS A 33 2.16 -0.39 9.14
C LYS A 33 3.25 -1.23 8.53
N LEU A 34 4.47 -0.71 8.56
CA LEU A 34 5.65 -1.37 8.03
C LEU A 34 6.62 -1.58 9.17
N ARG A 35 7.08 -2.81 9.37
CA ARG A 35 7.98 -3.14 10.46
C ARG A 35 9.32 -3.64 9.95
N ASN A 36 10.38 -3.05 10.49
CA ASN A 36 11.74 -3.51 10.32
C ASN A 36 12.26 -4.10 11.64
N MET A 37 12.39 -5.42 11.72
CA MET A 37 12.95 -6.11 12.90
C MET A 37 14.46 -6.36 12.79
N GLU A 38 15.16 -5.75 11.84
CA GLU A 38 16.63 -5.80 11.75
C GLU A 38 17.26 -4.67 12.57
N SER A 39 18.47 -4.91 13.08
CA SER A 39 19.25 -3.94 13.85
C SER A 39 19.90 -2.85 12.99
N ARG A 40 19.45 -2.66 11.75
CA ARG A 40 19.93 -1.64 10.81
C ARG A 40 18.76 -1.04 10.02
N PRO A 41 18.86 0.23 9.58
CA PRO A 41 17.91 0.79 8.65
C PRO A 41 17.85 -0.02 7.35
N ARG A 42 16.65 -0.16 6.77
CA ARG A 42 16.44 -0.89 5.53
C ARG A 42 15.59 -0.08 4.56
N GLN A 43 16.02 -0.08 3.31
CA GLN A 43 15.17 0.36 2.22
C GLN A 43 14.21 -0.77 1.87
N MET A 44 12.93 -0.46 1.92
CA MET A 44 11.85 -1.38 1.59
C MET A 44 11.00 -0.80 0.47
N GLU A 45 10.46 -1.68 -0.34
CA GLU A 45 9.62 -1.36 -1.48
C GLU A 45 8.24 -1.93 -1.24
N ILE A 46 7.23 -1.07 -1.33
CA ILE A 46 5.82 -1.42 -1.20
C ILE A 46 5.25 -1.37 -2.61
N ALA A 47 4.63 -2.46 -3.06
CA ALA A 47 3.99 -2.55 -4.37
C ALA A 47 2.52 -2.97 -4.21
N ILE A 48 1.63 -2.36 -4.98
CA ILE A 48 0.22 -2.75 -5.03
C ILE A 48 -0.05 -3.65 -6.24
N ALA A 49 -0.91 -4.65 -6.04
CA ALA A 49 -1.37 -5.58 -7.06
C ALA A 49 -2.87 -5.90 -6.88
N GLY A 50 -3.46 -6.61 -7.85
CA GLY A 50 -4.87 -7.02 -7.83
C GLY A 50 -5.83 -6.08 -8.56
N ILE A 51 -5.44 -4.81 -8.75
CA ILE A 51 -6.27 -3.82 -9.45
C ILE A 51 -5.50 -3.24 -10.65
N PRO A 52 -5.92 -3.54 -11.89
CA PRO A 52 -5.27 -3.02 -13.09
C PRO A 52 -5.28 -1.49 -13.13
N GLY A 53 -4.11 -0.90 -13.40
CA GLY A 53 -3.97 0.56 -13.51
C GLY A 53 -4.03 1.32 -12.18
N ALA A 54 -4.12 0.62 -11.03
CA ALA A 54 -4.10 1.26 -9.74
C ALA A 54 -2.74 1.89 -9.44
N ARG A 55 -2.79 3.05 -8.78
CA ARG A 55 -1.62 3.78 -8.28
C ARG A 55 -1.83 4.12 -6.82
N MET A 56 -0.75 4.28 -6.09
CA MET A 56 -0.78 4.75 -4.71
C MET A 56 0.15 5.93 -4.47
N TRP A 57 -0.21 6.73 -3.48
CA TRP A 57 0.66 7.73 -2.86
C TRP A 57 0.42 7.73 -1.35
N THR A 58 1.28 8.41 -0.63
CA THR A 58 1.22 8.54 0.82
C THR A 58 1.19 10.01 1.21
N ASP A 59 0.89 10.31 2.47
CA ASP A 59 0.77 11.67 3.02
C ASP A 59 2.07 12.51 2.94
N ASP A 60 3.22 11.85 2.97
CA ASP A 60 4.55 12.44 2.81
C ASP A 60 4.96 12.72 1.35
N MET A 61 4.09 12.47 0.37
CA MET A 61 4.38 12.72 -1.06
C MET A 61 3.19 13.31 -1.83
N PRO A 62 3.44 14.14 -2.86
CA PRO A 62 2.36 14.73 -3.64
C PRO A 62 1.68 13.66 -4.51
N HIS A 63 0.36 13.78 -4.67
CA HIS A 63 -0.45 12.87 -5.48
C HIS A 63 0.06 12.70 -6.93
N GLN A 64 0.68 13.74 -7.51
CA GLN A 64 1.29 13.66 -8.85
C GLN A 64 2.40 12.61 -8.98
N ASN A 65 2.98 12.18 -7.86
CA ASN A 65 3.99 11.12 -7.80
C ASN A 65 3.37 9.74 -7.54
N ALA A 66 2.04 9.61 -7.61
CA ALA A 66 1.38 8.33 -7.40
C ALA A 66 1.89 7.27 -8.37
N ALA A 67 2.24 6.11 -7.83
CA ALA A 67 2.85 5.01 -8.56
C ALA A 67 2.34 3.66 -8.05
N SER A 68 2.51 2.59 -8.82
CA SER A 68 2.22 1.22 -8.36
C SER A 68 3.18 0.74 -7.27
N THR A 69 4.28 1.47 -7.06
CA THR A 69 5.37 1.09 -6.16
C THR A 69 5.96 2.32 -5.48
N ILE A 70 6.19 2.24 -4.17
CA ILE A 70 6.79 3.30 -3.34
C ILE A 70 7.93 2.70 -2.53
N ARG A 71 9.03 3.45 -2.37
CA ARG A 71 10.17 3.05 -1.54
C ARG A 71 10.20 3.84 -0.24
N ARG A 72 10.49 3.17 0.86
CA ARG A 72 10.61 3.76 2.21
C ARG A 72 11.87 3.26 2.89
N THR A 73 12.49 4.11 3.71
CA THR A 73 13.64 3.73 4.52
C THR A 73 13.19 3.63 5.96
N ILE A 74 13.05 2.41 6.45
CA ILE A 74 12.57 2.15 7.81
C ILE A 74 13.77 1.99 8.73
N ALA A 75 13.79 2.71 9.84
CA ALA A 75 14.85 2.63 10.84
C ALA A 75 15.00 1.22 11.44
N ALA A 76 16.14 0.98 12.09
CA ALA A 76 16.40 -0.27 12.80
C ALA A 76 15.38 -0.49 13.93
N ASP A 77 14.89 -1.73 14.06
CA ASP A 77 13.92 -2.15 15.10
C ASP A 77 12.71 -1.20 15.24
N ALA A 78 12.23 -0.67 14.12
CA ALA A 78 11.19 0.35 14.09
C ALA A 78 9.94 -0.11 13.36
N VAL A 79 8.81 0.52 13.71
CA VAL A 79 7.55 0.44 12.97
C VAL A 79 7.23 1.82 12.43
N GLU A 80 7.04 1.91 11.13
CA GLU A 80 6.59 3.11 10.44
C GLU A 80 5.10 2.97 10.10
N ASN A 81 4.31 3.95 10.53
CA ASN A 81 2.89 4.01 10.19
C ASN A 81 2.69 5.12 9.17
N LEU A 82 2.06 4.80 8.05
CA LEU A 82 1.76 5.77 7.01
C LEU A 82 0.33 5.61 6.51
N ARG A 83 -0.23 6.70 5.98
CA ARG A 83 -1.51 6.65 5.31
C ARG A 83 -1.29 6.57 3.81
N ALA A 84 -1.66 5.44 3.22
CA ALA A 84 -1.61 5.23 1.78
C ALA A 84 -2.99 5.49 1.17
N TYR A 85 -3.00 6.10 0.01
CA TYR A 85 -4.19 6.29 -0.81
C TYR A 85 -3.99 5.51 -2.09
N VAL A 86 -4.93 4.63 -2.42
CA VAL A 86 -4.94 3.88 -3.69
C VAL A 86 -6.02 4.49 -4.56
N ILE A 87 -5.66 4.88 -5.78
CA ILE A 87 -6.58 5.34 -6.82
C ILE A 87 -6.61 4.35 -7.96
N ALA A 88 -7.81 4.05 -8.45
CA ALA A 88 -8.02 3.16 -9.59
C ALA A 88 -8.85 3.86 -10.68
N PRO A 89 -8.65 3.52 -11.96
CA PRO A 89 -9.38 4.12 -13.07
C PRO A 89 -10.91 3.96 -12.95
N ARG A 90 -11.65 4.83 -13.63
CA ARG A 90 -13.11 4.71 -13.76
C ARG A 90 -13.51 3.33 -14.27
N GLY A 91 -14.57 2.76 -13.69
CA GLY A 91 -15.06 1.43 -14.04
C GLY A 91 -14.36 0.28 -13.33
N THR A 92 -13.43 0.57 -12.40
CA THR A 92 -12.92 -0.44 -11.47
C THR A 92 -14.04 -0.88 -10.53
N ALA A 93 -14.30 -2.18 -10.46
CA ALA A 93 -15.25 -2.77 -9.51
C ALA A 93 -14.61 -2.99 -8.13
N SER A 94 -15.43 -3.15 -7.09
CA SER A 94 -14.95 -3.60 -5.79
C SER A 94 -14.24 -4.95 -5.91
N GLY A 95 -13.18 -5.13 -5.14
CA GLY A 95 -12.33 -6.32 -5.22
C GLY A 95 -11.28 -6.35 -4.13
N HIS A 96 -10.16 -6.98 -4.43
CA HIS A 96 -9.03 -7.13 -3.51
C HIS A 96 -7.81 -6.39 -4.05
N VAL A 97 -7.13 -5.69 -3.15
CA VAL A 97 -5.82 -5.10 -3.41
C VAL A 97 -4.81 -5.73 -2.47
N THR A 98 -3.69 -6.17 -3.03
CA THR A 98 -2.59 -6.77 -2.27
C THR A 98 -1.45 -5.78 -2.18
N PHE A 99 -1.02 -5.47 -0.95
CA PHE A 99 0.18 -4.71 -0.68
C PHE A 99 1.33 -5.68 -0.42
N ASN A 100 2.32 -5.66 -1.30
CA ASN A 100 3.52 -6.47 -1.19
C ASN A 100 4.66 -5.59 -0.65
N LEU A 101 5.27 -6.03 0.43
CA LEU A 101 6.47 -5.42 1.00
C LEU A 101 7.67 -6.28 0.63
N ARG A 102 8.74 -5.65 0.15
CA ARG A 102 10.01 -6.32 -0.15
C ARG A 102 11.18 -5.50 0.38
N SER A 103 12.10 -6.11 1.12
CA SER A 103 13.38 -5.48 1.44
C SER A 103 14.26 -5.43 0.20
N LEU A 104 14.91 -4.29 -0.04
CA LEU A 104 15.84 -4.10 -1.16
C LEU A 104 17.30 -4.41 -0.78
N ASP A 105 17.49 -5.12 0.34
CA ASP A 105 18.80 -5.62 0.75
C ASP A 105 19.08 -7.00 0.14
N GLU A 106 20.29 -7.51 0.37
CA GLU A 106 20.74 -8.81 -0.15
C GLU A 106 19.85 -9.99 0.27
N LYS A 107 19.11 -9.86 1.38
CA LYS A 107 18.21 -10.91 1.86
C LYS A 107 16.92 -10.99 1.06
N GLY A 108 16.45 -9.87 0.50
CA GLY A 108 15.25 -9.81 -0.32
C GLY A 108 13.99 -10.34 0.38
N GLU A 109 13.87 -10.15 1.69
CA GLU A 109 12.72 -10.60 2.47
C GLU A 109 11.44 -9.94 1.96
N SER A 110 10.35 -10.71 1.92
CA SER A 110 9.06 -10.19 1.50
C SER A 110 7.94 -10.60 2.46
N ASP A 111 6.92 -9.76 2.50
CA ASP A 111 5.66 -10.03 3.17
C ASP A 111 4.51 -9.38 2.38
N SER A 112 3.27 -9.79 2.62
CA SER A 112 2.12 -9.28 1.87
C SER A 112 0.88 -9.18 2.74
N SER A 113 0.09 -8.14 2.51
CA SER A 113 -1.20 -7.95 3.15
C SER A 113 -2.27 -7.69 2.10
N GLU A 114 -3.27 -8.57 2.05
CA GLU A 114 -4.44 -8.39 1.19
C GLU A 114 -5.55 -7.65 1.93
N THR A 115 -6.20 -6.72 1.26
CA THR A 115 -7.33 -5.97 1.79
C THR A 115 -8.35 -5.67 0.70
N ARG A 116 -9.51 -5.15 1.10
CA ARG A 116 -10.58 -4.81 0.18
C ARG A 116 -10.33 -3.45 -0.47
N PHE A 117 -10.71 -3.35 -1.73
CA PHE A 117 -10.89 -2.09 -2.43
C PHE A 117 -12.37 -1.91 -2.74
N GLU A 118 -12.92 -0.80 -2.29
CA GLU A 118 -14.32 -0.47 -2.50
C GLU A 118 -14.46 0.48 -3.69
N ALA A 119 -15.43 0.21 -4.55
CA ALA A 119 -15.80 1.06 -5.65
C ALA A 119 -17.33 1.13 -5.76
N PRO A 120 -17.87 2.12 -6.48
CA PRO A 120 -19.28 2.12 -6.82
C PRO A 120 -19.64 0.81 -7.53
N GLU A 121 -20.79 0.22 -7.18
CA GLU A 121 -21.34 -0.86 -7.98
C GLU A 121 -21.52 -0.36 -9.41
N ALA A 122 -21.02 -1.11 -10.38
CA ALA A 122 -21.31 -0.84 -11.78
C ALA A 122 -22.82 -1.09 -11.97
N GLN A 123 -23.58 0.00 -12.13
CA GLN A 123 -24.99 -0.05 -12.51
C GLN A 123 -25.17 -0.60 -13.93
#